data_AF-A0A7J8WXN5-F1
#
_entry.id   AF-A0A7J8WXN5-F1
#
_cell.length_a   1.000
_cell.length_b   1.000
_cell.length_c   1.000
_cell.angle_alpha   90.00
_cell.angle_beta   90.00
_cell.angle_gamma   90.00
#
_symmetry.space_group_name_H-M   'P 1'
#
loop_
_entity.id
_entity.type
_entity.pdbx_description
1 polymer ?
#
loop_
_entity_poly.entity_id
_entity_poly.type
_entity_poly.pdbx_seq_one_letter_code
_entity_poly.pdbx_strand_id
1 'polypeptide(L)' 'LSTFERVTFRPQLAEAFTIREALLWLKSNHYNQIIVGSDCALVVHALDRPIVDDSKFDYFISDCLMLSNLF' A
#
# COMPACT_ATOMS: atom_id res chain seq x y z
N LEU A 1 -7.61 23.38 -26.96
CA LEU A 1 -8.49 22.26 -26.53
C LEU A 1 -7.63 21.29 -25.73
N SER A 2 -7.61 21.43 -24.41
CA SER A 2 -6.92 20.48 -23.52
C SER A 2 -7.79 19.23 -23.40
N THR A 3 -7.30 18.11 -23.90
CA THR A 3 -7.91 16.80 -23.73
C THR A 3 -7.86 16.45 -22.23
N PHE A 4 -9.00 16.47 -21.55
CA PHE A 4 -9.10 15.94 -20.19
C PHE A 4 -9.05 14.41 -20.28
N GLU A 5 -7.86 13.84 -20.05
CA GLU A 5 -7.72 12.40 -19.84
C GLU A 5 -8.39 12.04 -18.52
N ARG A 6 -9.41 11.18 -18.57
CA ARG A 6 -10.05 10.64 -17.37
C ARG A 6 -9.14 9.58 -16.77
N VAL A 7 -8.20 10.00 -15.92
CA VAL A 7 -7.38 9.05 -15.15
C VAL A 7 -8.26 8.42 -14.08
N THR A 8 -8.73 7.20 -14.32
CA THR A 8 -9.37 6.39 -13.28
C THR A 8 -8.31 5.89 -12.30
N PHE A 9 -8.06 6.67 -11.26
CA PHE A 9 -7.35 6.19 -10.07
C PHE A 9 -8.23 5.19 -9.34
N ARG A 10 -7.72 3.97 -9.13
CA ARG A 10 -8.39 2.97 -8.30
C ARG A 10 -8.11 3.31 -6.83
N PRO A 11 -9.12 3.62 -6.00
CA PRO A 11 -8.91 4.04 -4.61
C PRO A 11 -8.02 3.06 -3.83
N GLN A 12 -8.23 1.75 -4.01
CA GLN A 12 -7.43 0.74 -3.33
C GLN A 12 -5.93 0.78 -3.70
N LEU A 13 -5.57 1.21 -4.91
CA LEU A 13 -4.16 1.38 -5.27
C LEU A 13 -3.55 2.58 -4.54
N ALA A 14 -4.29 3.68 -4.40
CA ALA A 14 -3.83 4.87 -3.69
C ALA A 14 -3.66 4.58 -2.19
N GLU A 15 -4.57 3.82 -1.60
CA GLU A 15 -4.49 3.37 -0.21
C GLU A 15 -3.28 2.47 0.04
N ALA A 16 -3.08 1.44 -0.78
CA ALA A 16 -1.91 0.56 -0.68
C ALA A 16 -0.59 1.34 -0.87
N PHE A 17 -0.56 2.27 -1.83
CA PHE A 17 0.58 3.16 -2.04
C PHE A 17 0.87 4.05 -0.82
N THR A 18 -0.17 4.60 -0.20
CA THR A 18 -0.06 5.46 0.98
C THR A 18 0.55 4.69 2.16
N ILE A 19 0.11 3.44 2.38
CA ILE A 19 0.70 2.57 3.41
C ILE A 19 2.17 2.30 3.11
N ARG A 20 2.52 1.97 1.86
CA ARG A 20 3.91 1.72 1.46
C ARG A 20 4.82 2.92 1.77
N GLU A 21 4.40 4.13 1.42
CA GLU A 21 5.17 5.35 1.68
C GLU A 21 5.25 5.66 3.19
N ALA A 22 4.17 5.43 3.94
CA ALA A 22 4.19 5.57 5.39
C ALA A 22 5.21 4.61 6.04
N LEU A 23 5.25 3.34 5.60
CA LEU A 23 6.24 2.36 6.05
C LEU A 23 7.68 2.81 5.68
N LEU A 24 7.92 3.28 4.46
CA LEU A 24 9.25 3.81 4.09
C LEU A 24 9.67 4.97 4.99
N TRP A 25 8.76 5.90 5.26
CA TRP A 25 9.01 7.05 6.12
C TRP A 25 9.27 6.63 7.57
N LEU A 26 8.47 5.73 8.14
CA LEU A 26 8.69 5.23 9.51
C LEU A 26 10.03 4.50 9.62
N LYS A 27 10.38 3.70 8.62
CA LYS A 27 11.67 2.99 8.61
C LYS A 27 12.85 3.94 8.54
N SER A 28 12.78 4.99 7.72
CA SER A 28 13.85 5.99 7.62
C SER A 28 14.05 6.80 8.90
N ASN A 29 13.05 6.82 9.78
CA ASN A 29 13.11 7.43 11.11
C ASN A 29 13.45 6.42 12.23
N HIS A 30 13.85 5.18 11.90
CA HIS A 30 14.26 4.14 12.85
C HIS A 30 13.21 3.77 13.91
N TYR A 31 11.93 3.81 13.56
CA TYR A 31 10.90 3.16 14.37
C TYR A 31 11.02 1.63 14.22
N ASN A 32 10.88 0.89 15.31
CA ASN A 32 11.04 -0.58 15.35
C ASN A 32 9.76 -1.32 15.77
N GLN A 33 8.71 -0.58 16.14
CA GLN A 33 7.42 -1.14 16.54
C GLN A 33 6.34 -0.18 16.07
N ILE A 34 5.57 -0.61 15.07
CA ILE A 34 4.56 0.22 14.43
C ILE A 34 3.25 -0.54 14.31
N ILE A 35 2.15 0.20 14.35
CA ILE A 35 0.82 -0.29 14.01
C ILE A 35 0.31 0.61 12.90
N VAL A 36 0.01 0.03 11.73
CA VAL A 36 -0.56 0.76 10.60
C VAL A 36 -2.06 0.43 10.51
N GLY A 37 -2.89 1.46 10.55
CA GLY A 37 -4.33 1.35 10.33
C GLY A 37 -4.73 1.95 8.98
N SER A 38 -5.77 1.39 8.36
CA SER A 38 -6.40 1.93 7.15
C SER A 38 -7.91 1.72 7.24
N ASP A 39 -8.69 2.64 6.69
CA ASP A 39 -10.15 2.53 6.53
C ASP A 39 -10.55 1.74 5.28
N CYS A 40 -9.57 1.35 4.46
CA CYS A 40 -9.78 0.54 3.27
C CYS A 40 -9.77 -0.96 3.61
N ALA A 41 -10.95 -1.53 3.83
CA ALA A 41 -11.11 -2.96 4.15
C ALA A 41 -10.40 -3.89 3.13
N LEU A 42 -10.41 -3.55 1.84
CA LEU A 42 -9.72 -4.34 0.80
C LEU A 42 -8.22 -4.42 1.03
N VAL A 43 -7.59 -3.30 1.40
CA VAL A 43 -6.14 -3.25 1.67
C VAL A 43 -5.82 -3.98 2.96
N VAL A 44 -6.61 -3.78 4.02
CA VAL A 44 -6.46 -4.49 5.30
C VAL A 44 -6.54 -6.01 5.08
N HIS A 45 -7.55 -6.47 4.34
CA HIS A 45 -7.69 -7.89 4.03
C HIS A 45 -6.55 -8.44 3.16
N ALA A 46 -6.08 -7.67 2.19
CA ALA A 46 -4.96 -8.09 1.34
C ALA A 46 -3.63 -8.15 2.11
N LEU A 47 -3.42 -7.28 3.10
CA LEU A 47 -2.25 -7.35 4.00
C LEU A 47 -2.35 -8.52 4.99
N ASP A 48 -3.55 -8.83 5.50
CA ASP A 48 -3.77 -10.00 6.39
C ASP A 48 -3.64 -11.33 5.63
N ARG A 49 -4.17 -11.39 4.41
CA ARG A 49 -4.25 -12.59 3.57
C ARG A 49 -3.85 -12.26 2.13
N PRO A 50 -2.54 -12.16 1.85
CA PRO A 50 -2.08 -11.83 0.51
C PRO A 50 -2.50 -12.91 -0.50
N ILE A 51 -2.99 -12.46 -1.65
CA ILE A 51 -3.31 -13.30 -2.80
C ILE A 51 -2.39 -12.85 -3.93
N VAL A 52 -1.61 -13.79 -4.46
CA VAL A 52 -0.75 -13.55 -5.61
C VAL A 52 -1.61 -13.58 -6.87
N ASP A 53 -1.73 -12.43 -7.54
CA ASP A 53 -2.50 -12.28 -8.78
C ASP A 53 -1.77 -11.48 -9.87
N ASP A 54 -0.50 -11.13 -9.65
CA ASP A 54 0.37 -10.36 -10.55
C ASP A 54 -0.20 -8.98 -10.95
N SER A 55 -1.22 -8.48 -10.24
CA SER A 55 -1.78 -7.17 -10.48
C SER A 55 -0.90 -6.07 -9.86
N LYS A 56 -1.03 -4.84 -10.37
CA LYS A 56 -0.40 -3.66 -9.73
C LYS A 56 -0.73 -3.54 -8.24
N PHE A 57 -1.91 -3.98 -7.84
CA PHE A 57 -2.33 -3.94 -6.45
C PHE A 57 -1.54 -4.95 -5.62
N ASP A 58 -1.42 -6.18 -6.10
CA ASP A 58 -0.60 -7.23 -5.48
C ASP A 58 0.87 -6.81 -5.33
N TYR A 59 1.47 -6.17 -6.34
CA TYR A 59 2.82 -5.60 -6.20
C TYR A 59 2.93 -4.59 -5.06
N PHE A 60 1.96 -3.70 -4.87
CA PHE A 60 1.97 -2.75 -3.75
C PHE A 60 1.78 -3.43 -2.40
N ILE A 61 0.90 -4.43 -2.32
CA ILE A 61 0.68 -5.21 -1.09
C ILE A 61 1.95 -5.99 -0.71
N SER A 62 2.59 -6.62 -1.69
CA SER A 62 3.86 -7.33 -1.51
C SER A 62 4.97 -6.41 -1.01
N ASP A 63 5.10 -5.21 -1.57
CA ASP A 63 6.05 -4.18 -1.08
C ASP A 63 5.75 -3.79 0.37
N CYS A 64 4.48 -3.58 0.73
CA CYS A 64 4.10 -3.25 2.10
C CYS A 64 4.48 -4.36 3.07
N LEU A 65 4.22 -5.62 2.74
CA LEU A 65 4.58 -6.77 3.56
C LEU A 65 6.09 -6.89 3.72
N MET A 66 6.85 -6.75 2.63
CA MET A 66 8.31 -6.75 2.67
C MET A 66 8.83 -5.67 3.61
N LEU A 67 8.31 -4.44 3.52
CA LEU A 67 8.71 -3.33 4.37
C LEU A 67 8.33 -3.56 5.83
N SER A 68 7.13 -4.10 6.09
CA SER A 68 6.65 -4.38 7.44
C SER A 68 7.51 -5.41 8.18
N ASN A 69 8.06 -6.39 7.46
CA ASN A 69 8.98 -7.39 8.02
C ASN A 69 10.37 -6.84 8.37
N LEU A 70 10.63 -5.56 8.09
CA LEU A 70 11.90 -4.89 8.37
C LEU A 70 11.83 -3.97 9.61
N PHE A 71 10.69 -3.97 10.30
CA PHE A 71 10.48 -3.27 11.57
C PHE A 71 10.77 -4.20 12.75
#